data_AF-A0A7X0EYV8-F1
#
_entry.id   AF-A0A7X0EYV8-F1
#
_cell.length_a   1.000
_cell.length_b   1.000
_cell.length_c   1.000
_cell.angle_alpha   90.00
_cell.angle_beta   90.00
_cell.angle_gamma   90.00
#
_symmetry.space_group_name_H-M   'P 1'
#
loop_
_entity.id
_entity.type
_entity.pdbx_description
1 polymer ?
#
loop_
_entity_poly.entity_id
_entity_poly.type
_entity_poly.pdbx_seq_one_letter_code
_entity_poly.pdbx_strand_id
1 'polypeptide(L)'
;MAAALLGVLAGCRMSTTVQSSAAPAPEKDTARQIQAALADCMKGRGFTYVPFVAPPLEFGDEQEKAHGGDHAAMKAERSKRGFGVFYHLVHPHQPKDVDDPGANPNWKIKRDLSPAQQEAYDKAEPSCQAEAITKVTGKVVKSEEDRFAQINRLIDQTVKRELDGDPELVGLASAMADCLSGKGHRMTSTKPTALHTWGWDLFTAQKNEIAKNDDIPDTGLPEGEYYEPSRLSPVEARRHLDREIKVALDDLECGKDFYAAYQPRFRQIERRISEQFGVMG
;
A
#
# COMPACT_ATOMS: atom_id res chain seq x y z
N MET A 1 -39.51 -1.93 72.83
CA MET A 1 -39.58 -2.62 71.52
C MET A 1 -39.10 -1.65 70.45
N ALA A 2 -38.46 -2.18 69.39
CA ALA A 2 -37.69 -1.49 68.35
C ALA A 2 -36.21 -1.21 68.70
N ALA A 3 -35.37 -2.17 68.33
CA ALA A 3 -33.92 -2.06 68.29
C ALA A 3 -33.48 -1.38 66.97
N ALA A 4 -32.65 -0.35 67.05
CA ALA A 4 -31.92 0.21 65.93
C ALA A 4 -30.45 -0.24 66.03
N LEU A 5 -30.04 -1.14 65.14
CA LEU A 5 -28.65 -1.57 64.99
C LEU A 5 -27.95 -0.66 63.97
N LEU A 6 -26.89 0.00 64.43
CA LEU A 6 -25.94 0.78 63.64
C LEU A 6 -25.18 -0.14 62.67
N GLY A 7 -25.34 0.11 61.37
CA GLY A 7 -24.57 -0.53 60.31
C GLY A 7 -23.17 0.08 60.20
N VAL A 8 -22.16 -0.74 60.41
CA VAL A 8 -20.76 -0.47 60.08
C VAL A 8 -20.57 -0.69 58.58
N LEU A 9 -20.33 0.37 57.81
CA LEU A 9 -19.84 0.26 56.44
C LEU A 9 -18.31 0.37 56.44
N ALA A 10 -17.66 -0.78 56.41
CA ALA A 10 -16.24 -0.91 56.13
C ALA A 10 -15.99 -0.57 54.64
N GLY A 11 -15.11 0.39 54.39
CA GLY A 11 -14.69 0.79 53.06
C GLY A 11 -13.76 -0.26 52.44
N CYS A 12 -14.25 -0.96 51.42
CA CYS A 12 -13.39 -1.65 50.46
C CYS A 12 -13.01 -0.67 49.34
N ARG A 13 -11.77 -0.17 49.38
CA ARG A 13 -11.10 0.41 48.20
C ARG A 13 -10.95 -0.70 47.16
N MET A 14 -11.84 -0.75 46.17
CA MET A 14 -11.58 -1.49 44.95
C MET A 14 -10.56 -0.70 44.13
N SER A 15 -9.31 -1.16 44.15
CA SER A 15 -8.35 -0.84 43.10
C SER A 15 -8.91 -1.41 41.80
N THR A 16 -9.53 -0.58 40.98
CA THR A 16 -9.73 -0.88 39.56
C THR A 16 -8.35 -0.90 38.91
N THR A 17 -7.75 -2.07 38.87
CA THR A 17 -6.74 -2.40 37.88
C THR A 17 -7.38 -2.15 36.52
N VAL A 18 -6.95 -1.06 35.86
CA VAL A 18 -7.20 -0.86 34.45
C VAL A 18 -6.58 -2.07 33.75
N GLN A 19 -7.46 -2.97 33.33
CA GLN A 19 -7.14 -4.13 32.55
C GLN A 19 -6.60 -3.59 31.24
N SER A 20 -5.27 -3.55 31.13
CA SER A 20 -4.53 -3.30 29.90
C SER A 20 -5.22 -4.13 28.83
N SER A 21 -5.75 -3.47 27.80
CA SER A 21 -6.33 -4.14 26.64
C SER A 21 -5.29 -5.15 26.17
N ALA A 22 -5.63 -6.43 26.26
CA ALA A 22 -4.80 -7.49 25.74
C ALA A 22 -4.44 -7.14 24.30
N ALA A 23 -3.14 -7.19 23.99
CA ALA A 23 -2.68 -7.20 22.61
C ALA A 23 -3.51 -8.25 21.84
N PRO A 24 -3.87 -7.98 20.57
CA PRO A 24 -4.58 -8.96 19.78
C PRO A 24 -3.79 -10.28 19.78
N ALA A 25 -4.51 -11.40 19.93
CA ALA A 25 -3.95 -12.75 19.84
C ALA A 25 -3.13 -12.91 18.54
N PRO A 26 -2.11 -13.79 18.49
CA PRO A 26 -1.30 -13.96 17.30
C PRO A 26 -2.17 -14.59 16.21
N GLU A 27 -2.72 -13.74 15.35
CA GLU A 27 -3.24 -14.12 14.06
C GLU A 27 -2.12 -14.90 13.36
N LYS A 28 -2.45 -16.05 12.75
CA LYS A 28 -1.47 -16.95 12.14
C LYS A 28 -0.52 -16.14 11.26
N ASP A 29 0.76 -16.08 11.63
CA ASP A 29 1.76 -15.34 10.88
C ASP A 29 2.06 -16.08 9.57
N THR A 30 1.18 -15.89 8.59
CA THR A 30 1.19 -16.52 7.27
C THR A 30 2.52 -16.25 6.56
N ALA A 31 3.09 -15.05 6.73
CA ALA A 31 4.39 -14.70 6.17
C ALA A 31 5.50 -15.59 6.75
N ARG A 32 5.58 -15.77 8.07
CA ARG A 32 6.56 -16.69 8.69
C ARG A 32 6.35 -18.14 8.26
N GLN A 33 5.10 -18.59 8.11
CA GLN A 33 4.80 -19.96 7.66
C GLN A 33 5.25 -20.20 6.21
N ILE A 34 5.04 -19.22 5.32
CA ILE A 34 5.53 -19.27 3.93
C ILE A 34 7.06 -19.32 3.92
N GLN A 35 7.73 -18.47 4.70
CA GLN A 35 9.19 -18.44 4.79
C GLN A 35 9.79 -19.75 5.32
N ALA A 36 9.13 -20.40 6.29
CA ALA A 36 9.53 -21.73 6.74
C ALA A 36 9.36 -22.79 5.64
N ALA A 37 8.23 -22.78 4.92
CA ALA A 37 8.00 -23.70 3.81
C ALA A 37 8.96 -23.47 2.62
N LEU A 38 9.33 -22.22 2.33
CA LEU A 38 10.35 -21.87 1.36
C LEU A 38 11.71 -22.45 1.79
N ALA A 39 12.10 -22.28 3.05
CA ALA A 39 13.35 -22.82 3.56
C ALA A 39 13.43 -24.36 3.42
N ASP A 40 12.34 -25.05 3.73
CA ASP A 40 12.24 -26.51 3.53
C ASP A 40 12.39 -26.91 2.06
N CYS A 41 11.75 -26.18 1.13
CA CYS A 41 11.88 -26.44 -0.30
C CYS A 41 13.32 -26.21 -0.79
N MET A 42 13.94 -25.09 -0.42
CA MET A 42 15.31 -24.76 -0.79
C MET A 42 16.30 -25.78 -0.25
N LYS A 43 16.11 -26.24 1.00
CA LYS A 43 16.88 -27.33 1.59
C LYS A 43 16.71 -28.62 0.80
N GLY A 44 15.50 -28.96 0.36
CA GLY A 44 15.22 -30.10 -0.51
C GLY A 44 15.95 -30.03 -1.86
N ARG A 45 16.26 -28.83 -2.33
CA ARG A 45 17.06 -28.56 -3.55
C ARG A 45 18.55 -28.41 -3.29
N GLY A 46 19.02 -28.66 -2.06
CA GLY A 46 20.44 -28.62 -1.70
C GLY A 46 20.98 -27.23 -1.40
N PHE A 47 20.12 -26.22 -1.23
CA PHE A 47 20.52 -24.87 -0.87
C PHE A 47 20.25 -24.58 0.61
N THR A 48 21.12 -23.78 1.23
CA THR A 48 20.81 -23.18 2.52
C THR A 48 19.89 -21.98 2.29
N TYR A 49 18.85 -21.86 3.10
CA TYR A 49 17.95 -20.71 3.10
C TYR A 49 17.56 -20.39 4.54
N VAL A 50 17.61 -19.11 4.90
CA VAL A 50 17.20 -18.60 6.22
C VAL A 50 15.82 -17.98 6.07
N PRO A 51 14.77 -18.51 6.72
CA PRO A 51 13.45 -17.89 6.74
C PRO A 51 13.55 -16.41 7.11
N PHE A 52 13.08 -15.54 6.22
CA PHE A 52 13.19 -14.09 6.39
C PHE A 52 11.89 -13.40 6.03
N VAL A 53 11.26 -12.78 7.02
CA VAL A 53 10.16 -11.83 6.79
C VAL A 53 10.78 -10.45 6.86
N ALA A 54 10.73 -9.70 5.75
CA ALA A 54 11.17 -8.32 5.73
C ALA A 54 10.44 -7.55 6.84
N PRO A 55 11.11 -6.68 7.62
CA PRO A 55 10.40 -5.82 8.55
C PRO A 55 9.37 -4.96 7.77
N PRO A 56 8.27 -4.53 8.41
CA PRO A 56 7.37 -3.57 7.79
C PRO A 56 8.17 -2.34 7.34
N LEU A 57 7.80 -1.76 6.19
CA LEU A 57 8.37 -0.48 5.79
C LEU A 57 8.04 0.55 6.86
N GLU A 58 9.07 1.10 7.50
CA GLU A 58 8.88 2.18 8.47
C GLU A 58 8.71 3.49 7.71
N PHE A 59 7.45 3.92 7.59
CA PHE A 59 7.15 5.28 7.20
C PHE A 59 7.40 6.22 8.38
N GLY A 60 7.93 7.42 8.12
CA GLY A 60 7.99 8.46 9.13
C GLY A 60 6.58 8.84 9.62
N ASP A 61 6.46 9.31 10.87
CA ASP A 61 5.18 9.65 11.51
C ASP A 61 4.25 10.50 10.64
N GLU A 62 4.81 11.44 9.87
CA GLU A 62 4.04 12.31 8.97
C GLU A 62 3.46 11.54 7.78
N GLN A 63 4.22 10.63 7.19
CA GLN A 63 3.74 9.81 6.08
C GLN A 63 2.70 8.79 6.54
N GLU A 64 2.88 8.20 7.72
CA GLU A 64 1.88 7.29 8.31
C GLU A 64 0.55 8.01 8.59
N LYS A 65 0.62 9.25 9.08
CA LYS A 65 -0.57 10.12 9.23
C LYS A 65 -1.23 10.41 7.89
N ALA A 66 -0.45 10.77 6.86
CA ALA A 66 -0.99 11.06 5.53
C ALA A 66 -1.70 9.84 4.93
N HIS A 67 -1.10 8.65 5.01
CA HIS A 67 -1.73 7.39 4.59
C HIS A 67 -2.98 7.07 5.42
N GLY A 68 -3.06 7.54 6.66
CA GLY A 68 -4.23 7.39 7.53
C GLY A 68 -5.38 8.37 7.27
N GLY A 69 -5.25 9.27 6.31
CA GLY A 69 -6.26 10.29 6.03
C GLY A 69 -6.16 11.54 6.91
N ASP A 70 -5.04 11.73 7.65
CA ASP A 70 -4.82 12.99 8.37
C ASP A 70 -4.65 14.14 7.37
N HIS A 71 -5.60 15.07 7.41
CA HIS A 71 -5.66 16.15 6.44
C HIS A 71 -4.42 17.06 6.48
N ALA A 72 -3.82 17.32 7.65
CA ALA A 72 -2.65 18.20 7.73
C ALA A 72 -1.42 17.55 7.09
N ALA A 73 -1.20 16.27 7.38
CA ALA A 73 -0.13 15.48 6.77
C ALA A 73 -0.34 15.28 5.26
N MET A 74 -1.55 14.94 4.83
CA MET A 74 -1.89 14.86 3.39
C MET A 74 -1.65 16.20 2.68
N LYS A 75 -1.99 17.33 3.32
CA LYS A 75 -1.75 18.65 2.76
C LYS A 75 -0.27 18.93 2.60
N ALA A 76 0.55 18.58 3.59
CA ALA A 76 2.00 18.76 3.53
C ALA A 76 2.62 17.96 2.37
N GLU A 77 2.19 16.72 2.16
CA GLU A 77 2.67 15.89 1.04
C GLU A 77 2.17 16.39 -0.31
N ARG A 78 0.87 16.66 -0.46
CA ARG A 78 0.28 17.15 -1.73
C ARG A 78 0.81 18.52 -2.14
N SER A 79 1.17 19.37 -1.17
CA SER A 79 1.81 20.67 -1.46
C SER A 79 3.20 20.53 -2.09
N LYS A 80 3.88 19.41 -1.88
CA LYS A 80 5.23 19.14 -2.42
C LYS A 80 5.17 18.28 -3.67
N ARG A 81 4.32 17.25 -3.68
CA ARG A 81 4.33 16.17 -4.67
C ARG A 81 3.11 16.14 -5.58
N GLY A 82 2.05 16.90 -5.29
CA GLY A 82 0.76 16.74 -5.96
C GLY A 82 0.20 15.33 -5.72
N PHE A 83 -0.17 14.62 -6.78
CA PHE A 83 -0.49 13.19 -6.76
C PHE A 83 0.75 12.30 -7.00
N GLY A 84 1.93 12.89 -7.20
CA GLY A 84 3.20 12.21 -7.41
C GLY A 84 3.55 11.91 -8.88
N VAL A 85 2.65 12.18 -9.84
CA VAL A 85 2.79 11.74 -11.24
C VAL A 85 3.93 12.44 -11.98
N PHE A 86 4.11 13.74 -11.78
CA PHE A 86 5.21 14.50 -12.40
C PHE A 86 6.38 14.73 -11.44
N TYR A 87 6.23 14.43 -10.16
CA TYR A 87 7.23 14.77 -9.14
C TYR A 87 8.60 14.13 -9.41
N HIS A 88 8.64 12.84 -9.75
CA HIS A 88 9.89 12.11 -10.01
C HIS A 88 10.61 12.63 -11.25
N LEU A 89 9.86 13.11 -12.26
CA LEU A 89 10.43 13.70 -13.48
C LEU A 89 11.14 15.02 -13.21
N VAL A 90 10.74 15.76 -12.17
CA VAL A 90 11.45 16.97 -11.76
C VAL A 90 12.65 16.69 -10.87
N HIS A 91 12.67 15.53 -10.22
CA HIS A 91 13.71 15.13 -9.28
C HIS A 91 14.38 13.79 -9.69
N PRO A 92 15.00 13.71 -10.89
CA PRO A 92 15.47 12.46 -11.50
C PRO A 92 16.65 11.80 -10.76
N HIS A 93 17.31 12.51 -9.85
CA HIS A 93 18.43 12.02 -9.06
C HIS A 93 18.05 11.70 -7.61
N GLN A 94 16.77 11.57 -7.28
CA GLN A 94 16.42 11.00 -5.99
C GLN A 94 16.99 9.58 -5.93
N PRO A 95 17.77 9.25 -4.88
CA PRO A 95 18.18 7.88 -4.69
C PRO A 95 16.91 7.04 -4.69
N LYS A 96 16.85 6.05 -5.58
CA LYS A 96 15.87 4.97 -5.42
C LYS A 96 16.08 4.45 -4.01
N ASP A 97 15.01 4.23 -3.26
CA ASP A 97 15.11 3.53 -1.98
C ASP A 97 15.81 2.20 -2.30
N VAL A 98 17.11 2.14 -1.99
CA VAL A 98 17.91 0.97 -2.24
C VAL A 98 17.49 0.04 -1.13
N ASP A 99 16.76 -1.02 -1.47
CA ASP A 99 16.54 -2.16 -0.57
C ASP A 99 17.86 -2.41 0.15
N ASP A 100 17.89 -2.23 1.47
CA ASP A 100 19.12 -2.44 2.24
C ASP A 100 19.57 -3.88 1.99
N PRO A 101 20.64 -4.11 1.20
CA PRO A 101 21.05 -5.46 0.84
C PRO A 101 21.58 -6.22 2.07
N GLY A 102 21.78 -5.53 3.21
CA GLY A 102 22.11 -6.11 4.50
C GLY A 102 20.92 -6.70 5.28
N ALA A 103 19.68 -6.35 4.92
CA ALA A 103 18.50 -6.77 5.69
C ALA A 103 18.15 -8.26 5.48
N ASN A 104 18.25 -8.78 4.26
CA ASN A 104 17.94 -10.17 3.96
C ASN A 104 19.21 -11.06 4.05
N PRO A 105 19.29 -12.00 5.02
CA PRO A 105 20.48 -12.84 5.22
C PRO A 105 20.80 -13.75 4.01
N ASN A 106 19.82 -14.02 3.14
CA ASN A 106 20.01 -14.87 1.97
C ASN A 106 20.83 -14.19 0.86
N TRP A 107 20.97 -12.86 0.85
CA TRP A 107 21.88 -12.17 -0.08
C TRP A 107 23.33 -12.61 0.10
N LYS A 108 23.76 -12.75 1.36
CA LYS A 108 25.11 -13.23 1.67
C LYS A 108 25.28 -14.68 1.22
N ILE A 109 24.30 -15.55 1.50
CA ILE A 109 24.33 -16.95 1.06
C ILE A 109 24.48 -17.02 -0.45
N LYS A 110 23.66 -16.29 -1.20
CA LYS A 110 23.67 -16.25 -2.66
C LYS A 110 25.00 -15.74 -3.22
N ARG A 111 25.59 -14.70 -2.62
CA ARG A 111 26.90 -14.15 -3.04
C ARG A 111 28.07 -15.09 -2.77
N ASP A 112 27.99 -15.92 -1.75
CA ASP A 112 29.04 -16.87 -1.39
C ASP A 112 29.02 -18.15 -2.28
N LEU A 113 28.04 -18.29 -3.20
CA LEU A 113 27.93 -19.39 -4.16
C LEU A 113 28.84 -19.19 -5.39
N SER A 114 29.24 -20.30 -6.03
CA SER A 114 29.85 -20.23 -7.37
C SER A 114 28.81 -19.77 -8.42
N PRO A 115 29.23 -19.24 -9.59
CA PRO A 115 28.29 -18.75 -10.61
C PRO A 115 27.24 -19.78 -11.04
N ALA A 116 27.63 -21.04 -11.22
CA ALA A 116 26.70 -22.11 -11.59
C ALA A 116 25.72 -22.44 -10.45
N GLN A 117 26.17 -22.40 -9.19
CA GLN A 117 25.29 -22.58 -8.03
C GLN A 117 24.34 -21.40 -7.85
N GLN A 118 24.80 -20.17 -8.10
CA GLN A 118 23.98 -18.98 -8.06
C GLN A 118 22.86 -19.03 -9.11
N GLU A 119 23.17 -19.41 -10.35
CA GLU A 119 22.15 -19.59 -11.39
C GLU A 119 21.11 -20.66 -11.02
N ALA A 120 21.55 -21.77 -10.42
CA ALA A 120 20.66 -22.82 -9.95
C ALA A 120 19.80 -22.36 -8.75
N TYR A 121 20.37 -21.58 -7.83
CA TYR A 121 19.65 -20.95 -6.72
C TYR A 121 18.56 -20.00 -7.25
N ASP A 122 18.90 -19.15 -8.23
CA ASP A 122 18.01 -18.14 -8.81
C ASP A 122 16.84 -18.75 -9.58
N LYS A 123 17.03 -19.95 -10.12
CA LYS A 123 15.95 -20.76 -10.69
C LYS A 123 15.11 -21.46 -9.61
N ALA A 124 15.74 -21.89 -8.52
CA ALA A 124 15.09 -22.63 -7.46
C ALA A 124 14.18 -21.74 -6.60
N GLU A 125 14.68 -20.59 -6.15
CA GLU A 125 14.02 -19.74 -5.15
C GLU A 125 12.62 -19.28 -5.58
N PRO A 126 12.39 -18.70 -6.78
CA PRO A 126 11.04 -18.28 -7.19
C PRO A 126 10.04 -19.45 -7.27
N SER A 127 10.49 -20.62 -7.73
CA SER A 127 9.62 -21.81 -7.79
C SER A 127 9.30 -22.35 -6.40
N CYS A 128 10.28 -22.38 -5.49
CA CYS A 128 10.05 -22.76 -4.10
C CYS A 128 9.14 -21.76 -3.38
N GLN A 129 9.24 -20.48 -3.70
CA GLN A 129 8.36 -19.44 -3.15
C GLN A 129 6.91 -19.65 -3.59
N ALA A 130 6.68 -19.91 -4.88
CA ALA A 130 5.36 -20.27 -5.41
C ALA A 130 4.77 -21.54 -4.75
N GLU A 131 5.59 -22.59 -4.60
CA GLU A 131 5.20 -23.83 -3.90
C GLU A 131 4.85 -23.55 -2.43
N ALA A 132 5.66 -22.76 -1.73
CA ALA A 132 5.45 -22.40 -0.32
C ALA A 132 4.15 -21.62 -0.11
N ILE A 133 3.89 -20.60 -0.95
CA ILE A 133 2.64 -19.84 -0.92
C ILE A 133 1.45 -20.77 -1.14
N THR A 134 1.51 -21.63 -2.15
CA THR A 134 0.43 -22.58 -2.48
C THR A 134 0.18 -23.55 -1.32
N LYS A 135 1.24 -24.09 -0.72
CA LYS A 135 1.15 -25.03 0.40
C LYS A 135 0.52 -24.42 1.65
N VAL A 136 0.85 -23.18 1.98
CA VAL A 136 0.38 -22.52 3.22
C VAL A 136 -1.00 -21.90 3.03
N THR A 137 -1.25 -21.26 1.89
CA THR A 137 -2.46 -20.45 1.68
C THR A 137 -3.53 -21.17 0.86
N GLY A 138 -3.18 -22.24 0.16
CA GLY A 138 -4.04 -22.89 -0.83
C GLY A 138 -4.21 -22.10 -2.14
N LYS A 139 -3.61 -20.91 -2.25
CA LYS A 139 -3.69 -20.07 -3.46
C LYS A 139 -2.60 -20.45 -4.45
N VAL A 140 -3.01 -20.79 -5.67
CA VAL A 140 -2.07 -21.15 -6.73
C VAL A 140 -1.41 -19.90 -7.27
N VAL A 141 -0.10 -19.78 -7.05
CA VAL A 141 0.74 -18.67 -7.53
C VAL A 141 1.81 -19.24 -8.45
N LYS A 142 2.03 -18.61 -9.61
CA LYS A 142 3.03 -19.07 -10.61
C LYS A 142 4.38 -18.38 -10.49
N SER A 143 4.37 -17.13 -10.03
CA SER A 143 5.53 -16.26 -9.89
C SER A 143 5.22 -15.17 -8.87
N GLU A 144 6.24 -14.41 -8.48
CA GLU A 144 6.03 -13.22 -7.65
C GLU A 144 5.14 -12.18 -8.34
N GLU A 145 5.34 -11.96 -9.64
CA GLU A 145 4.47 -11.10 -10.46
C GLU A 145 3.01 -11.56 -10.42
N ASP A 146 2.75 -12.87 -10.62
CA ASP A 146 1.39 -13.42 -10.51
C ASP A 146 0.80 -13.26 -9.11
N ARG A 147 1.62 -13.39 -8.05
CA ARG A 147 1.19 -13.12 -6.67
C ARG A 147 0.69 -11.69 -6.52
N PHE A 148 1.49 -10.71 -6.94
CA PHE A 148 1.12 -9.29 -6.84
C PHE A 148 -0.06 -8.94 -7.74
N ALA A 149 -0.14 -9.50 -8.95
CA ALA A 149 -1.29 -9.34 -9.82
C ALA A 149 -2.58 -9.90 -9.18
N GLN A 150 -2.51 -11.05 -8.51
CA GLN A 150 -3.64 -11.60 -7.76
C GLN A 150 -4.04 -10.74 -6.56
N ILE A 151 -3.07 -10.25 -5.78
CA ILE A 151 -3.31 -9.32 -4.66
C ILE A 151 -4.02 -8.06 -5.17
N ASN A 152 -3.45 -7.39 -6.18
CA ASN A 152 -3.97 -6.14 -6.72
C ASN A 152 -5.38 -6.31 -7.29
N ARG A 153 -5.65 -7.40 -8.03
CA ARG A 153 -6.99 -7.72 -8.51
C ARG A 153 -7.99 -7.93 -7.38
N LEU A 154 -7.59 -8.63 -6.31
CA LEU A 154 -8.48 -8.87 -5.17
C LEU A 154 -8.73 -7.60 -4.38
N ILE A 155 -7.72 -6.73 -4.20
CA ILE A 155 -7.88 -5.41 -3.60
C ILE A 155 -8.88 -4.61 -4.42
N ASP A 156 -8.64 -4.41 -5.72
CA ASP A 156 -9.53 -3.66 -6.62
C ASP A 156 -10.98 -4.14 -6.56
N GLN A 157 -11.20 -5.45 -6.68
CA GLN A 157 -12.54 -6.04 -6.59
C GLN A 157 -13.18 -5.83 -5.23
N THR A 158 -12.39 -5.93 -4.16
CA THR A 158 -12.90 -5.83 -2.79
C THR A 158 -13.22 -4.39 -2.41
N VAL A 159 -12.36 -3.42 -2.75
CA VAL A 159 -12.64 -2.00 -2.49
C VAL A 159 -13.84 -1.52 -3.29
N LYS A 160 -13.99 -1.95 -4.55
CA LYS A 160 -15.21 -1.65 -5.34
C LYS A 160 -16.46 -2.25 -4.70
N ARG A 161 -16.39 -3.49 -4.24
CA ARG A 161 -17.54 -4.16 -3.61
C ARG A 161 -17.91 -3.55 -2.26
N GLU A 162 -16.92 -3.27 -1.42
CA GLU A 162 -17.14 -2.89 -0.01
C GLU A 162 -17.27 -1.38 0.16
N LEU A 163 -16.55 -0.57 -0.62
CA LEU A 163 -16.52 0.88 -0.44
C LEU A 163 -17.47 1.62 -1.39
N ASP A 164 -17.68 1.17 -2.64
CA ASP A 164 -18.58 1.89 -3.56
C ASP A 164 -20.06 1.76 -3.20
N GLY A 165 -20.42 0.78 -2.38
CA GLY A 165 -21.79 0.56 -1.89
C GLY A 165 -22.03 1.09 -0.48
N ASP A 166 -21.00 1.58 0.21
CA ASP A 166 -21.12 2.08 1.57
C ASP A 166 -21.87 3.44 1.58
N PRO A 167 -23.05 3.55 2.23
CA PRO A 167 -23.87 4.75 2.13
C PRO A 167 -23.19 6.03 2.64
N GLU A 168 -22.35 5.92 3.66
CA GLU A 168 -21.61 7.05 4.21
C GLU A 168 -20.55 7.53 3.21
N LEU A 169 -19.74 6.61 2.67
CA LEU A 169 -18.72 6.94 1.67
C LEU A 169 -19.35 7.47 0.39
N VAL A 170 -20.47 6.92 -0.07
CA VAL A 170 -21.18 7.43 -1.26
C VAL A 170 -21.67 8.86 -1.05
N GLY A 171 -22.19 9.18 0.15
CA GLY A 171 -22.59 10.54 0.51
C GLY A 171 -21.40 11.52 0.51
N LEU A 172 -20.30 11.14 1.18
CA LEU A 172 -19.08 11.95 1.24
C LEU A 172 -18.44 12.14 -0.14
N ALA A 173 -18.40 11.08 -0.93
CA ALA A 173 -17.87 11.09 -2.30
C ALA A 173 -18.72 12.01 -3.20
N SER A 174 -20.05 11.97 -3.10
CA SER A 174 -20.92 12.88 -3.85
C SER A 174 -20.67 14.35 -3.48
N ALA A 175 -20.56 14.67 -2.19
CA ALA A 175 -20.24 16.02 -1.72
C ALA A 175 -18.87 16.51 -2.20
N MET A 176 -17.87 15.63 -2.21
CA MET A 176 -16.56 15.91 -2.77
C MET A 176 -16.62 16.20 -4.28
N ALA A 177 -17.35 15.38 -5.06
CA ALA A 177 -17.54 15.58 -6.49
C ALA A 177 -18.24 16.92 -6.80
N ASP A 178 -19.25 17.28 -6.02
CA ASP A 178 -19.96 18.55 -6.19
C ASP A 178 -19.03 19.75 -5.91
N CYS A 179 -18.23 19.67 -4.84
CA CYS A 179 -17.22 20.69 -4.52
C CYS A 179 -16.16 20.84 -5.63
N LEU A 180 -15.63 19.72 -6.12
CA LEU A 180 -14.66 19.69 -7.22
C LEU A 180 -15.26 20.29 -8.50
N SER A 181 -16.51 19.93 -8.82
CA SER A 181 -17.25 20.49 -9.95
C SER A 181 -17.46 21.99 -9.80
N GLY A 182 -17.79 22.47 -8.60
CA GLY A 182 -17.91 23.89 -8.28
C GLY A 182 -16.60 24.67 -8.43
N LYS A 183 -15.45 24.01 -8.26
CA LYS A 183 -14.12 24.56 -8.55
C LYS A 183 -13.70 24.45 -10.02
N GLY A 184 -14.56 23.90 -10.87
CA GLY A 184 -14.34 23.78 -12.32
C GLY A 184 -13.68 22.48 -12.76
N HIS A 185 -13.51 21.50 -11.87
CA HIS A 185 -12.98 20.19 -12.22
C HIS A 185 -14.08 19.29 -12.80
N ARG A 186 -13.80 18.58 -13.89
CA ARG A 186 -14.79 17.70 -14.52
C ARG A 186 -14.85 16.35 -13.79
N MET A 187 -15.97 16.06 -13.12
CA MET A 187 -16.24 14.75 -12.51
C MET A 187 -16.95 13.82 -13.49
N THR A 188 -16.49 12.57 -13.59
CA THR A 188 -17.10 11.52 -14.43
C THR A 188 -17.74 10.40 -13.61
N SER A 189 -17.53 10.41 -12.29
CA SER A 189 -18.03 9.41 -11.35
C SER A 189 -18.14 10.03 -9.95
N THR A 190 -19.10 9.56 -9.17
CA THR A 190 -19.23 9.84 -7.73
C THR A 190 -18.96 8.60 -6.87
N LYS A 191 -18.47 7.52 -7.48
CA LYS A 191 -18.10 6.31 -6.74
C LYS A 191 -16.87 6.60 -5.86
N PRO A 192 -16.89 6.21 -4.57
CA PRO A 192 -15.76 6.33 -3.66
C PRO A 192 -14.41 5.92 -4.26
N THR A 193 -14.30 4.73 -4.84
CA THR A 193 -13.03 4.26 -5.41
C THR A 193 -12.56 5.09 -6.61
N ALA A 194 -13.49 5.52 -7.47
CA ALA A 194 -13.18 6.35 -8.62
C ALA A 194 -12.76 7.78 -8.23
N LEU A 195 -13.34 8.33 -7.16
CA LEU A 195 -12.95 9.65 -6.66
C LEU A 195 -11.58 9.61 -5.96
N HIS A 196 -11.30 8.53 -5.22
CA HIS A 196 -9.99 8.34 -4.60
C HIS A 196 -8.84 8.37 -5.62
N THR A 197 -9.03 7.79 -6.81
CA THR A 197 -7.99 7.76 -7.86
C THR A 197 -8.09 8.89 -8.88
N TRP A 198 -9.18 9.67 -8.89
CA TRP A 198 -9.51 10.63 -9.96
C TRP A 198 -8.34 11.54 -10.36
N GLY A 199 -7.71 12.18 -9.37
CA GLY A 199 -6.61 13.11 -9.62
C GLY A 199 -5.36 12.42 -10.17
N TRP A 200 -5.02 11.25 -9.61
CA TRP A 200 -3.91 10.44 -10.13
C TRP A 200 -4.19 9.98 -11.56
N ASP A 201 -5.39 9.47 -11.85
CA ASP A 201 -5.81 9.02 -13.18
C ASP A 201 -5.74 10.16 -14.21
N LEU A 202 -6.19 11.37 -13.84
CA LEU A 202 -6.14 12.56 -14.68
C LEU A 202 -4.70 12.90 -15.11
N PHE A 203 -3.77 12.96 -14.16
CA PHE A 203 -2.38 13.33 -14.46
C PHE A 203 -1.61 12.19 -15.09
N THR A 204 -1.90 10.93 -14.75
CA THR A 204 -1.32 9.75 -15.42
C THR A 204 -1.74 9.69 -16.88
N ALA A 205 -3.02 9.95 -17.19
CA ALA A 205 -3.48 10.07 -18.57
C ALA A 205 -2.74 11.20 -19.31
N GLN A 206 -2.56 12.36 -18.67
CA GLN A 206 -1.76 13.45 -19.26
C GLN A 206 -0.30 13.03 -19.51
N LYS A 207 0.35 12.37 -18.56
CA LYS A 207 1.73 11.88 -18.70
C LYS A 207 1.85 10.90 -19.86
N ASN A 208 0.91 9.96 -19.97
CA ASN A 208 0.88 8.97 -21.04
C ASN A 208 0.70 9.63 -22.41
N GLU A 209 -0.16 10.64 -22.54
CA GLU A 209 -0.32 11.38 -23.79
C GLU A 209 0.96 12.16 -24.17
N ILE A 210 1.68 12.74 -23.21
CA ILE A 210 2.98 13.37 -23.48
C ILE A 210 3.97 12.32 -23.99
N ALA A 211 4.05 11.17 -23.33
CA ALA A 211 5.00 10.13 -23.68
C ALA A 211 4.69 9.45 -25.02
N LYS A 212 3.42 9.31 -25.43
CA LYS A 212 3.05 8.86 -26.78
C LYS A 212 3.45 9.84 -27.89
N ASN A 213 3.63 11.11 -27.56
CA ASN A 213 4.12 12.14 -28.48
C ASN A 213 5.66 12.20 -28.51
N ASP A 214 6.34 11.47 -27.63
CA ASP A 214 7.75 11.14 -27.80
C ASP A 214 7.84 9.97 -28.79
N ASP A 215 8.93 9.87 -29.59
CA ASP A 215 9.18 8.75 -30.52
C ASP A 215 9.50 7.43 -29.76
N ILE A 216 8.69 7.08 -28.77
CA ILE A 216 8.69 5.79 -28.08
C ILE A 216 7.94 4.83 -29.02
N PRO A 217 8.55 3.71 -29.46
CA PRO A 217 7.94 2.84 -30.45
C PRO A 217 6.55 2.35 -30.00
N ASP A 218 5.59 2.38 -30.94
CA ASP A 218 4.20 1.89 -30.80
C ASP A 218 4.08 0.42 -30.37
N THR A 219 5.20 -0.33 -30.33
CA THR A 219 5.22 -1.67 -29.78
C THR A 219 4.95 -1.60 -28.29
N GLY A 220 3.72 -1.98 -27.94
CA GLY A 220 3.15 -1.90 -26.60
C GLY A 220 4.16 -2.24 -25.52
N LEU A 221 4.26 -1.36 -24.53
CA LEU A 221 4.96 -1.64 -23.30
C LEU A 221 4.49 -2.99 -22.77
N PRO A 222 5.41 -3.84 -22.26
CA PRO A 222 5.04 -5.04 -21.52
C PRO A 222 3.96 -4.73 -20.48
N GLU A 223 3.04 -5.68 -20.26
CA GLU A 223 1.99 -5.52 -19.25
C GLU A 223 2.63 -5.13 -17.90
N GLY A 224 2.28 -3.94 -17.38
CA GLY A 224 2.85 -3.41 -16.13
C GLY A 224 3.94 -2.34 -16.30
N GLU A 225 4.40 -2.04 -17.50
CA GLU A 225 5.32 -0.92 -17.75
C GLU A 225 4.59 0.40 -18.02
N TYR A 226 5.13 1.51 -17.48
CA TYR A 226 4.58 2.84 -17.62
C TYR A 226 5.32 3.62 -18.71
N TYR A 227 4.58 4.41 -19.49
CA TYR A 227 5.20 5.37 -20.40
C TYR A 227 5.86 6.48 -19.57
N GLU A 228 7.20 6.47 -19.54
CA GLU A 228 7.99 7.59 -19.03
C GLU A 228 8.36 8.49 -20.21
N PRO A 229 7.96 9.79 -20.20
CA PRO A 229 8.29 10.68 -21.28
C PRO A 229 9.80 10.92 -21.31
N SER A 230 10.46 10.39 -22.35
CA SER A 230 11.91 10.44 -22.53
C SER A 230 12.44 11.84 -22.85
N ARG A 231 11.58 12.73 -23.38
CA ARG A 231 11.98 14.09 -23.80
C ARG A 231 11.49 15.19 -22.86
N LEU A 232 10.66 14.88 -21.88
CA LEU A 232 10.14 15.90 -20.97
C LEU A 232 11.25 16.38 -20.03
N SER A 233 11.69 17.63 -20.22
CA SER A 233 12.73 18.21 -19.36
C SER A 233 12.22 18.42 -17.92
N PRO A 234 13.10 18.45 -16.90
CA PRO A 234 12.69 18.76 -15.53
C PRO A 234 11.95 20.10 -15.40
N VAL A 235 12.31 21.09 -16.23
CA VAL A 235 11.65 22.42 -16.23
C VAL A 235 10.21 22.32 -16.76
N GLU A 236 9.98 21.53 -17.80
CA GLU A 236 8.63 21.30 -18.33
C GLU A 236 7.81 20.45 -17.36
N ALA A 237 8.39 19.37 -16.83
CA ALA A 237 7.78 18.55 -15.79
C ALA A 237 7.37 19.39 -14.56
N ARG A 238 8.16 20.40 -14.17
CA ARG A 238 7.80 21.32 -13.07
C ARG A 238 6.48 22.03 -13.34
N ARG A 239 6.22 22.48 -14.57
CA ARG A 239 4.94 23.15 -14.91
C ARG A 239 3.75 22.21 -14.81
N HIS A 240 3.93 20.93 -15.11
CA HIS A 240 2.91 19.91 -14.91
C HIS A 240 2.68 19.67 -13.42
N LEU A 241 3.77 19.51 -12.65
CA LEU A 241 3.71 19.35 -11.20
C LEU A 241 3.04 20.54 -10.51
N ASP A 242 3.28 21.78 -10.93
CA ASP A 242 2.63 22.97 -10.33
C ASP A 242 1.10 22.91 -10.51
N ARG A 243 0.62 22.42 -11.67
CA ARG A 243 -0.82 22.18 -11.90
C ARG A 243 -1.33 21.00 -11.08
N GLU A 244 -0.55 19.93 -11.01
CA GLU A 244 -0.85 18.75 -10.22
C GLU A 244 -1.02 19.08 -8.74
N ILE A 245 -0.10 19.85 -8.17
CA ILE A 245 -0.16 20.36 -6.79
C ILE A 245 -1.44 21.16 -6.57
N LYS A 246 -1.78 22.08 -7.48
CA LYS A 246 -3.00 22.87 -7.37
C LYS A 246 -4.25 21.99 -7.33
N VAL A 247 -4.36 21.04 -8.26
CA VAL A 247 -5.50 20.11 -8.31
C VAL A 247 -5.53 19.20 -7.09
N ALA A 248 -4.38 18.69 -6.64
CA ALA A 248 -4.28 17.85 -5.45
C ALA A 248 -4.71 18.57 -4.17
N LEU A 249 -4.43 19.87 -4.07
CA LEU A 249 -4.88 20.71 -2.96
C LEU A 249 -6.38 20.98 -3.01
N ASP A 250 -6.95 21.27 -4.18
CA ASP A 250 -8.40 21.39 -4.35
C ASP A 250 -9.13 20.07 -4.01
N ASP A 251 -8.58 18.96 -4.48
CA ASP A 251 -9.06 17.60 -4.19
C ASP A 251 -9.03 17.29 -2.70
N LEU A 252 -7.95 17.67 -2.00
CA LEU A 252 -7.83 17.45 -0.57
C LEU A 252 -8.83 18.31 0.21
N GLU A 253 -8.99 19.57 -0.18
CA GLU A 253 -9.90 20.51 0.46
C GLU A 253 -11.35 20.04 0.31
N CYS A 254 -11.76 19.66 -0.91
CA CYS A 254 -13.10 19.12 -1.18
C CYS A 254 -13.32 17.73 -0.57
N GLY A 255 -12.27 16.92 -0.49
CA GLY A 255 -12.31 15.54 -0.04
C GLY A 255 -11.95 15.33 1.43
N LYS A 256 -11.84 16.39 2.25
CA LYS A 256 -11.35 16.29 3.64
C LYS A 256 -12.05 15.19 4.45
N ASP A 257 -13.38 15.24 4.50
CA ASP A 257 -14.17 14.27 5.28
C ASP A 257 -14.21 12.90 4.58
N PHE A 258 -14.21 12.90 3.24
CA PHE A 258 -14.11 11.68 2.44
C PHE A 258 -12.83 10.90 2.74
N TYR A 259 -11.65 11.53 2.68
CA TYR A 259 -10.37 10.87 2.90
C TYR A 259 -10.19 10.40 4.34
N ALA A 260 -10.70 11.16 5.32
CA ALA A 260 -10.70 10.75 6.73
C ALA A 260 -11.51 9.45 6.95
N ALA A 261 -12.61 9.26 6.22
CA ALA A 261 -13.43 8.04 6.29
C ALA A 261 -12.91 6.91 5.39
N TYR A 262 -12.42 7.23 4.19
CA TYR A 262 -12.04 6.27 3.15
C TYR A 262 -10.68 5.62 3.44
N GLN A 263 -9.64 6.40 3.76
CA GLN A 263 -8.26 5.90 3.84
C GLN A 263 -8.07 4.77 4.87
N PRO A 264 -8.61 4.87 6.10
CA PRO A 264 -8.49 3.77 7.07
C PRO A 264 -9.14 2.47 6.60
N ARG A 265 -10.29 2.56 5.91
CA ARG A 265 -11.04 1.40 5.39
C ARG A 265 -10.32 0.77 4.21
N PHE A 266 -9.81 1.59 3.29
CA PHE A 266 -9.00 1.14 2.16
C PHE A 266 -7.75 0.39 2.65
N ARG A 267 -6.97 0.97 3.57
CA ARG A 267 -5.77 0.30 4.13
C ARG A 267 -6.08 -0.99 4.88
N GLN A 268 -7.21 -1.05 5.58
CA GLN A 268 -7.64 -2.29 6.22
C GLN A 268 -7.90 -3.40 5.19
N ILE A 269 -8.51 -3.06 4.06
CA ILE A 269 -8.76 -4.00 2.96
C ILE A 269 -7.43 -4.47 2.35
N GLU A 270 -6.52 -3.53 2.04
CA GLU A 270 -5.20 -3.85 1.49
C GLU A 270 -4.43 -4.80 2.40
N ARG A 271 -4.30 -4.46 3.69
CA ARG A 271 -3.61 -5.29 4.68
C ARG A 271 -4.23 -6.69 4.76
N ARG A 272 -5.55 -6.77 4.94
CA ARG A 272 -6.29 -8.04 5.04
C ARG A 272 -6.09 -8.93 3.80
N ILE A 273 -5.95 -8.35 2.61
CA ILE A 273 -5.75 -9.11 1.37
C ILE A 273 -4.30 -9.52 1.23
N SER A 274 -3.35 -8.60 1.45
CA SER A 274 -1.91 -8.87 1.44
C SER A 274 -1.52 -9.99 2.40
N GLU A 275 -2.09 -9.99 3.60
CA GLU A 275 -1.86 -11.02 4.63
C GLU A 275 -2.28 -12.42 4.17
N GLN A 276 -3.34 -12.55 3.34
CA GLN A 276 -3.75 -13.84 2.78
C GLN A 276 -2.74 -14.45 1.83
N PHE A 277 -1.78 -13.65 1.33
CA PHE A 277 -0.67 -14.09 0.51
C PHE A 277 0.66 -14.04 1.29
N GLY A 278 0.65 -13.72 2.58
CA GLY A 278 1.83 -13.51 3.42
C GLY A 278 2.72 -12.35 2.97
N VAL A 279 2.11 -11.30 2.42
CA VAL A 279 2.74 -9.98 2.27
C VAL A 279 2.31 -9.17 3.48
N MET A 280 3.25 -8.55 4.19
CA MET A 280 2.88 -7.56 5.21
C MET A 280 2.50 -6.26 4.48
N GLY A 281 1.31 -5.76 4.77
CA GLY A 281 0.84 -4.45 4.29
C GLY A 281 1.16 -3.33 5.27
#